data_AF-A0A2W2CED6-F1
#
_entry.id   AF-A0A2W2CED6-F1
#
_cell.length_a   1.000
_cell.length_b   1.000
_cell.length_c   1.000
_cell.angle_alpha   90.00
_cell.angle_beta   90.00
_cell.angle_gamma   90.00
#
_symmetry.space_group_name_H-M   'P 1'
#
loop_
_entity.id
_entity.type
_entity.pdbx_description
1 polymer ?
#
loop_
_entity_poly.entity_id
_entity_poly.type
_entity_poly.pdbx_seq_one_letter_code
_entity_poly.pdbx_strand_id
1 'polypeptide(L)'
;MEMTVLLGAADPGWEPCLDEVARELAVVLGFDIVRAPSGEEMFLGGDDSVRVWLTSEPQEDEPHHSHPFILDFTTNEPGMPYAQSLFDRLANLGRYRLVLVIDHDCVRSTHFPCEDW
;
A
#
# COMPACT_ATOMS: atom_id res chain seq x y z
N MET A 1 -3.52 4.63 15.48
CA MET A 1 -4.29 4.18 14.32
C MET A 1 -3.27 3.79 13.28
N GLU A 2 -3.11 2.49 13.14
CA GLU A 2 -2.29 1.89 12.09
C GLU A 2 -3.11 1.91 10.81
N MET A 3 -2.49 2.34 9.71
CA MET A 3 -3.16 2.45 8.42
C MET A 3 -2.25 1.90 7.34
N THR A 4 -2.79 0.92 6.63
CA THR A 4 -2.02 0.09 5.72
C THR A 4 -2.84 -0.17 4.46
N VAL A 5 -2.20 -0.07 3.30
CA VAL A 5 -2.76 -0.57 2.05
C VAL A 5 -1.96 -1.79 1.61
N LEU A 6 -2.63 -2.91 1.44
CA LEU A 6 -2.04 -4.11 0.86
C LEU A 6 -2.22 -4.08 -0.66
N LEU A 7 -1.18 -4.49 -1.39
CA LEU A 7 -1.16 -4.45 -2.84
C LEU A 7 -0.86 -5.83 -3.40
N GLY A 8 -1.75 -6.31 -4.27
CA GLY A 8 -1.56 -7.49 -5.11
C GLY A 8 -1.73 -7.11 -6.58
N ALA A 9 -1.15 -7.89 -7.48
CA ALA A 9 -1.35 -7.70 -8.91
C ALA A 9 -2.81 -8.00 -9.30
N ALA A 10 -3.44 -7.11 -10.08
CA ALA A 10 -4.78 -7.35 -10.63
C ALA A 10 -4.74 -8.31 -11.84
N ASP A 11 -3.68 -8.24 -12.65
CA ASP A 11 -3.43 -9.18 -13.73
C ASP A 11 -2.64 -10.39 -13.21
N PRO A 12 -3.16 -11.63 -13.30
CA PRO A 12 -2.46 -12.83 -12.85
C PRO A 12 -1.18 -13.15 -13.65
N GLY A 13 -0.98 -12.54 -14.82
CA GLY A 13 0.26 -12.66 -15.59
C GLY A 13 1.32 -11.61 -15.24
N TRP A 14 0.99 -10.64 -14.38
CA TRP A 14 1.90 -9.59 -13.95
C TRP A 14 2.43 -9.89 -12.55
N GLU A 15 3.73 -10.14 -12.45
CA GLU A 15 4.44 -10.40 -11.21
C GLU A 15 5.45 -9.27 -10.95
N PRO A 16 5.00 -8.08 -10.51
CA PRO A 16 5.91 -6.96 -10.32
C PRO A 16 6.90 -7.24 -9.20
N CYS A 17 8.12 -6.74 -9.32
CA CYS A 17 9.05 -6.70 -8.20
C CYS A 17 8.84 -5.42 -7.37
N LEU A 18 9.35 -5.42 -6.14
CA LEU A 18 9.20 -4.28 -5.22
C LEU A 18 9.73 -2.95 -5.80
N ASP A 19 10.86 -2.98 -6.51
CA ASP A 19 11.45 -1.83 -7.20
C ASP A 19 10.50 -1.24 -8.27
N GLU A 20 9.69 -2.08 -8.93
CA GLU A 20 8.70 -1.65 -9.93
C GLU A 20 7.51 -0.98 -9.24
N VAL A 21 6.95 -1.61 -8.20
CA VAL A 21 5.85 -1.06 -7.41
C VAL A 21 6.26 0.28 -6.78
N ALA A 22 7.45 0.36 -6.18
CA ALA A 22 7.96 1.59 -5.56
C ALA A 22 8.01 2.77 -6.55
N ARG A 23 8.41 2.53 -7.81
CA ARG A 23 8.45 3.56 -8.87
C ARG A 23 7.07 4.05 -9.25
N GLU A 24 6.10 3.16 -9.37
CA GLU A 24 4.71 3.57 -9.66
C GLU A 24 4.12 4.36 -8.48
N LEU A 25 4.29 3.86 -7.25
CA LEU A 25 3.77 4.53 -6.06
C LEU A 25 4.39 5.91 -5.85
N ALA A 26 5.69 6.06 -6.10
CA ALA A 26 6.36 7.35 -6.04
C ALA A 26 5.72 8.40 -6.97
N VAL A 27 5.34 8.00 -8.19
CA VAL A 27 4.66 8.89 -9.15
C VAL A 27 3.24 9.25 -8.67
N VAL A 28 2.49 8.27 -8.14
CA VAL A 28 1.11 8.48 -7.65
C VAL A 28 1.08 9.39 -6.43
N LEU A 29 2.07 9.23 -5.54
CA LEU A 29 2.19 9.96 -4.30
C LEU A 29 2.91 11.31 -4.49
N GLY A 30 3.67 11.49 -5.57
CA GLY A 30 4.48 12.67 -5.80
C GLY A 30 5.71 12.74 -4.89
N PHE A 31 6.23 11.60 -4.44
CA PHE A 31 7.39 11.52 -3.55
C PHE A 31 8.62 11.01 -4.27
N ASP A 32 9.78 11.49 -3.84
CA ASP A 32 11.04 10.88 -4.21
C ASP A 32 11.22 9.54 -3.50
N ILE A 33 11.78 8.58 -4.22
CA ILE A 33 12.16 7.29 -3.65
C ILE A 33 13.41 7.46 -2.80
N VAL A 34 13.30 7.12 -1.52
CA VAL A 34 14.44 7.01 -0.62
C VAL A 34 14.56 5.55 -0.20
N ARG A 35 15.75 4.97 -0.39
CA ARG A 35 16.08 3.63 0.12
C ARG A 35 16.51 3.73 1.57
N ALA A 36 16.11 2.77 2.39
CA ALA A 36 16.56 2.70 3.78
C ALA A 36 18.10 2.58 3.85
N PRO A 37 18.77 3.28 4.79
CA PRO A 37 20.23 3.21 4.95
C PRO A 37 20.76 1.82 5.28
N SER A 38 19.91 0.94 5.81
CA SER A 38 20.21 -0.45 6.18
C SER A 38 20.45 -1.37 4.97
N GLY A 39 20.14 -0.92 3.75
CA GLY A 39 20.16 -1.77 2.55
C GLY A 39 18.97 -2.73 2.47
N GLU A 40 18.02 -2.63 3.40
CA GLU A 40 16.73 -3.30 3.29
C GLU A 40 15.96 -2.74 2.08
N GLU A 41 15.21 -3.64 1.46
CA GLU A 41 14.23 -3.39 0.42
C GLU A 41 13.00 -2.67 1.02
N MET A 42 13.25 -1.52 1.63
CA MET A 42 12.24 -0.57 2.09
C MET A 42 12.31 0.66 1.21
N PHE A 43 11.19 0.97 0.59
CA PHE A 43 11.03 2.15 -0.24
C PHE A 43 10.01 3.06 0.44
N LEU A 44 10.33 4.34 0.65
CA LEU A 44 9.47 5.49 0.31
C LEU A 44 9.60 6.68 1.27
N GLY A 45 9.36 7.85 0.67
CA GLY A 45 9.56 9.16 1.24
C GLY A 45 8.29 9.75 1.86
N GLY A 46 8.08 11.03 1.62
CA GLY A 46 6.98 11.77 2.20
C GLY A 46 7.36 13.23 2.39
N ASP A 47 6.41 14.02 2.88
CA ASP A 47 6.56 15.44 3.16
C ASP A 47 6.30 15.74 4.64
N ASP A 48 6.01 16.99 4.98
CA ASP A 48 5.71 17.40 6.35
C ASP A 48 4.35 16.86 6.87
N SER A 49 3.50 16.39 5.96
CA SER A 49 2.14 15.93 6.26
C SER A 49 2.03 14.41 6.32
N VAL A 50 2.81 13.68 5.52
CA VAL A 50 2.70 12.22 5.41
C VAL A 50 4.05 11.55 5.23
N ARG A 51 4.18 10.35 5.80
CA ARG A 51 5.27 9.40 5.58
C ARG A 51 4.70 8.06 5.13
N VAL A 52 5.38 7.42 4.19
CA VAL A 52 4.97 6.13 3.59
C VAL A 52 6.15 5.17 3.58
N TRP A 53 5.86 3.89 3.76
CA TRP A 53 6.83 2.80 3.71
C TRP A 53 6.22 1.65 2.92
N LEU A 54 6.98 1.13 1.96
CA LEU A 54 6.62 -0.03 1.16
C LEU A 54 7.61 -1.16 1.45
N THR A 55 7.06 -2.31 1.81
CA THR A 55 7.79 -3.57 2.02
C THR A 55 7.16 -4.68 1.17
N SER A 56 7.90 -5.78 0.98
CA SER A 56 7.41 -7.01 0.34
C SER A 56 7.26 -8.17 1.32
N GLU A 57 6.96 -7.88 2.59
CA GLU A 57 6.75 -8.91 3.61
C GLU A 57 5.27 -9.32 3.57
N PRO A 58 4.94 -10.63 3.53
CA PRO A 58 3.55 -11.06 3.60
C PRO A 58 2.94 -10.66 4.94
N GLN A 59 1.75 -10.06 4.93
CA GLN A 59 1.01 -9.85 6.17
C GLN A 59 0.52 -11.21 6.69
N GLU A 60 0.97 -11.60 7.89
CA GLU A 60 0.64 -12.92 8.48
C GLU A 60 -0.86 -13.14 8.67
N ASP A 61 -1.60 -12.05 8.86
CA ASP A 61 -3.05 -12.06 9.08
C ASP A 61 -3.86 -12.01 7.78
N GLU A 62 -3.23 -11.89 6.60
CA GLU A 62 -3.98 -11.93 5.33
C GLU A 62 -4.47 -13.36 5.05
N PRO A 63 -5.78 -13.65 4.93
CA PRO A 63 -6.28 -15.02 4.77
C PRO A 63 -5.75 -15.77 3.55
N HIS A 64 -5.38 -15.04 2.50
CA HIS A 64 -5.07 -15.57 1.19
C HIS A 64 -3.63 -15.33 0.74
N HIS A 65 -2.82 -14.60 1.52
CA HIS A 65 -1.43 -14.23 1.19
C HIS A 65 -1.25 -13.81 -0.28
N SER A 66 -2.21 -13.06 -0.81
CA SER A 66 -2.33 -12.67 -2.21
C SER A 66 -1.86 -11.24 -2.47
N HIS A 67 -1.52 -10.49 -1.41
CA HIS A 67 -0.99 -9.13 -1.47
C HIS A 67 0.46 -9.13 -0.97
N PRO A 68 1.44 -9.39 -1.86
CA PRO A 68 2.85 -9.49 -1.47
C PRO A 68 3.48 -8.17 -1.06
N PHE A 69 2.79 -7.03 -1.20
CA PHE A 69 3.33 -5.72 -0.82
C PHE A 69 2.45 -5.02 0.20
N ILE A 70 3.10 -4.37 1.16
CA ILE A 70 2.48 -3.62 2.23
C ILE A 70 2.91 -2.16 2.10
N LEU A 71 1.95 -1.25 2.00
CA LEU A 71 2.16 0.19 2.02
C LEU A 71 1.61 0.76 3.34
N ASP A 72 2.50 0.94 4.31
CA ASP A 72 2.20 1.60 5.56
C ASP A 72 2.32 3.11 5.40
N PHE A 73 1.50 3.85 6.16
CA PHE A 73 1.61 5.30 6.19
C PHE A 73 1.18 5.92 7.52
N THR A 74 1.80 7.06 7.81
CA THR A 74 1.40 7.92 8.94
C THR A 74 1.19 9.34 8.42
N THR A 75 0.21 10.04 8.97
CA THR A 75 -0.12 11.40 8.55
C THR A 75 -0.44 12.28 9.75
N ASN A 76 -0.12 13.57 9.62
CA ASN A 76 -0.51 14.63 10.55
C ASN A 76 -1.89 15.22 10.21
N GLU A 77 -2.48 14.83 9.09
CA GLU A 77 -3.84 15.18 8.68
C GLU A 77 -4.87 14.18 9.25
N PRO A 78 -6.18 14.43 9.12
CA PRO A 78 -7.18 13.41 9.42
C PRO A 78 -6.92 12.11 8.64
N GLY A 79 -6.56 11.04 9.36
CA GLY A 79 -6.09 9.79 8.77
C GLY A 79 -7.08 9.13 7.80
N MET A 80 -8.36 9.05 8.17
CA MET A 80 -9.39 8.42 7.35
C MET A 80 -9.59 9.07 5.97
N PRO A 81 -9.78 10.41 5.86
CA PRO A 81 -9.82 11.08 4.56
C PRO A 81 -8.58 10.85 3.69
N TYR A 82 -7.38 10.89 4.29
CA TYR A 82 -6.14 10.64 3.56
C TYR A 82 -6.08 9.19 3.05
N ALA A 83 -6.38 8.22 3.91
CA ALA A 83 -6.41 6.79 3.58
C ALA A 83 -7.38 6.48 2.43
N GLN A 84 -8.59 7.05 2.48
CA GLN A 84 -9.60 6.90 1.43
C GLN A 84 -9.13 7.50 0.09
N SER A 85 -8.56 8.71 0.11
CA SER A 85 -8.03 9.36 -1.09
C SER A 85 -6.84 8.60 -1.69
N LEU A 86 -5.94 8.08 -0.85
CA LEU A 86 -4.84 7.22 -1.30
C LEU A 86 -5.36 5.96 -1.98
N PHE A 87 -6.29 5.26 -1.33
CA PHE A 87 -6.92 4.07 -1.89
C PHE A 87 -7.55 4.34 -3.26
N ASP A 88 -8.31 5.42 -3.41
CA ASP A 88 -8.94 5.79 -4.69
C ASP A 88 -7.90 6.08 -5.78
N ARG A 89 -6.82 6.81 -5.45
CA ARG A 89 -5.74 7.09 -6.41
C ARG A 89 -5.09 5.80 -6.91
N LEU A 90 -4.82 4.85 -6.02
CA LEU A 90 -4.23 3.56 -6.39
C LEU A 90 -5.21 2.68 -7.17
N ALA A 91 -6.48 2.63 -6.75
CA ALA A 91 -7.52 1.84 -7.43
C ALA A 91 -7.73 2.32 -8.88
N ASN A 92 -7.67 3.64 -9.11
CA ASN A 92 -7.81 4.24 -10.43
C ASN A 92 -6.69 3.86 -11.41
N LEU A 93 -5.56 3.32 -10.94
CA LEU A 93 -4.53 2.78 -11.83
C LEU A 93 -4.99 1.49 -12.53
N GLY A 94 -5.94 0.76 -11.94
CA GLY A 94 -6.44 -0.52 -12.45
C GLY A 94 -5.41 -1.66 -12.43
N ARG A 95 -4.20 -1.42 -11.91
CA ARG A 95 -3.10 -2.40 -11.85
C ARG A 95 -3.15 -3.28 -10.61
N TYR A 96 -3.77 -2.80 -9.53
CA TYR A 96 -3.67 -3.42 -8.22
C TYR A 96 -5.02 -3.94 -7.71
N ARG A 97 -4.97 -5.12 -7.11
CA ARG A 97 -5.91 -5.55 -6.07
C ARG A 97 -5.46 -4.91 -4.77
N LEU A 98 -6.37 -4.21 -4.11
CA LEU A 98 -6.06 -3.39 -2.94
C LEU A 98 -6.94 -3.79 -1.78
N VAL A 99 -6.36 -3.76 -0.59
CA VAL A 99 -7.08 -3.86 0.69
C VAL A 99 -6.60 -2.71 1.59
N LEU A 100 -7.51 -1.89 2.08
CA LEU A 100 -7.25 -0.90 3.12
C LEU A 100 -7.53 -1.54 4.46
N VAL A 101 -6.48 -1.65 5.28
CA VAL A 101 -6.53 -2.18 6.64
C VAL A 101 -6.32 -1.03 7.63
N ILE A 102 -7.15 -0.98 8.66
CA ILE A 102 -7.04 0.02 9.74
C ILE A 102 -7.14 -0.70 11.07
N ASP A 103 -6.12 -0.54 11.92
CA ASP A 103 -6.02 -1.25 13.20
C ASP A 103 -6.30 -2.76 13.05
N HIS A 104 -5.76 -3.37 11.98
CA HIS A 104 -5.89 -4.78 11.57
C HIS A 104 -7.23 -5.22 10.95
N ASP A 105 -8.23 -4.34 10.84
CA ASP A 105 -9.50 -4.66 10.20
C ASP A 105 -9.54 -4.22 8.72
N CYS A 106 -10.06 -5.07 7.83
CA CYS A 106 -10.38 -4.64 6.46
C CYS A 106 -11.51 -3.61 6.49
N VAL A 107 -11.23 -2.43 5.97
CA VAL A 107 -12.20 -1.33 5.84
C VAL A 107 -12.66 -1.16 4.40
N ARG A 108 -11.83 -1.53 3.42
CA ARG A 108 -12.16 -1.46 1.99
C ARG A 108 -11.32 -2.44 1.16
N SER A 109 -11.90 -3.03 0.12
CA SER A 109 -11.19 -3.87 -0.85
C SER A 109 -11.71 -3.62 -2.27
N THR A 110 -10.86 -3.84 -3.29
CA THR A 110 -11.25 -3.70 -4.71
C THR A 110 -11.80 -4.98 -5.35
N HIS A 111 -11.71 -6.13 -4.68
CA HIS A 111 -11.92 -7.43 -5.34
C HIS A 111 -12.65 -8.48 -4.51
N PHE A 112 -12.91 -8.21 -3.22
CA PHE A 112 -13.82 -8.98 -2.38
C PHE A 112 -14.46 -8.05 -1.33
N PRO A 113 -15.61 -8.39 -0.74
CA PRO A 113 -16.18 -7.62 0.36
C PRO A 113 -15.40 -7.87 1.66
N CYS A 114 -15.13 -6.85 2.48
CA CYS A 114 -14.35 -7.00 3.72
C CYS A 114 -14.94 -7.98 4.76
N GLU A 115 -16.18 -8.43 4.59
CA GLU A 115 -16.77 -9.49 5.41
C GLU A 115 -16.11 -10.86 5.15
N ASP A 116 -15.45 -11.01 3.99
CA ASP A 116 -14.69 -12.19 3.58
C ASP A 116 -13.17 -12.06 3.89
N TRP A 117 -12.79 -11.02 4.64
CA TRP A 117 -11.44 -10.83 5.19
C TRP A 117 -11.18 -11.76 6.38
#